data_AF-Q6QMX6-F1
#
_entry.id   AF-Q6QMX6-F1
#
_cell.length_a   1.000
_cell.length_b   1.000
_cell.length_c   1.000
_cell.angle_alpha   90.00
_cell.angle_beta   90.00
_cell.angle_gamma   90.00
#
_symmetry.space_group_name_H-M   'P 1'
#
loop_
_entity.id
_entity.type
_entity.pdbx_description
1 polymer ?
#
loop_
_entity_poly.entity_id
_entity_poly.type
_entity_poly.pdbx_seq_one_letter_code
_entity_poly.pdbx_strand_id
1 'polypeptide(L)'
;IHKRVFEILNIESAYKNFEISKEDISKLDGAIKLLGIQGVNVTVPYKERIMKYLDFISPEAKRIGAVNTILLRENMLYGYNTDYFGLDSMFKMANIDVQGKVAVILGTGGASKAALTYYIDSGIEKLYVSTRKKDD
;
A
#
# COMPACT_ATOMS: atom_id res chain seq x y z
N ILE A 1 -9.29 6.64 -12.16
CA ILE A 1 -8.04 7.42 -11.93
C ILE A 1 -6.99 7.03 -12.96
N HIS A 2 -6.41 5.83 -12.91
CA HIS A 2 -5.33 5.40 -13.83
C HIS A 2 -5.62 5.63 -15.31
N LYS A 3 -6.82 5.26 -15.81
CA LYS A 3 -7.23 5.54 -17.20
C LYS A 3 -7.02 7.02 -17.60
N ARG A 4 -7.50 7.96 -16.76
CA ARG A 4 -7.34 9.40 -17.01
C ARG A 4 -5.88 9.84 -16.99
N VAL A 5 -5.07 9.26 -16.09
CA VAL A 5 -3.63 9.54 -16.02
C VAL A 5 -2.93 9.11 -17.31
N PHE A 6 -3.23 7.91 -17.81
CA PHE A 6 -2.66 7.42 -19.07
C PHE A 6 -3.05 8.29 -20.26
N GLU A 7 -4.32 8.70 -20.35
CA GLU A 7 -4.81 9.59 -21.41
C GLU A 7 -4.11 10.95 -21.40
N ILE A 8 -3.97 11.59 -20.23
CA ILE A 8 -3.30 12.90 -20.09
C ILE A 8 -1.82 12.81 -20.49
N LEU A 9 -1.16 11.69 -20.17
CA LEU A 9 0.27 11.48 -20.44
C LEU A 9 0.55 10.86 -21.81
N ASN A 10 -0.47 10.58 -22.63
CA ASN A 10 -0.34 9.87 -23.90
C ASN A 10 0.38 8.51 -23.77
N ILE A 11 0.06 7.74 -22.73
CA ILE A 11 0.63 6.42 -22.47
C ILE A 11 -0.36 5.36 -22.95
N GLU A 12 0.10 4.45 -23.82
CA GLU A 12 -0.68 3.29 -24.25
C GLU A 12 -0.69 2.23 -23.13
N SER A 13 -1.70 2.30 -22.25
CA SER A 13 -1.85 1.38 -21.12
C SER A 13 -3.30 1.27 -20.66
N ALA A 14 -3.62 0.15 -20.00
CA ALA A 14 -4.94 -0.10 -19.44
C ALA A 14 -4.84 -0.54 -17.97
N TYR A 15 -5.87 -0.21 -17.19
CA TYR A 15 -5.98 -0.61 -15.79
C TYR A 15 -7.39 -1.15 -15.55
N LYS A 16 -7.50 -2.35 -14.96
CA LYS A 16 -8.78 -2.96 -14.62
C LYS A 16 -8.73 -3.71 -13.29
N ASN A 17 -9.90 -4.04 -12.77
CA ASN A 17 -10.01 -4.87 -11.58
C ASN A 17 -9.74 -6.35 -11.89
N PHE A 18 -9.16 -7.03 -10.91
CA PHE A 18 -9.03 -8.48 -10.85
C PHE A 18 -9.48 -8.91 -9.45
N GLU A 19 -10.65 -9.52 -9.36
CA GLU A 19 -11.12 -10.11 -8.11
C GLU A 19 -10.42 -11.45 -7.94
N ILE A 20 -9.72 -11.60 -6.82
CA ILE A 20 -8.95 -12.80 -6.49
C ILE A 20 -9.45 -13.25 -5.13
N SER A 21 -9.75 -14.54 -5.02
CA SER A 21 -10.18 -15.18 -3.77
C SER A 21 -9.02 -15.32 -2.79
N LYS A 22 -9.30 -15.68 -1.53
CA LYS A 22 -8.22 -15.81 -0.52
C LYS A 22 -7.32 -17.01 -0.82
N GLU A 23 -7.91 -18.06 -1.39
CA GLU A 23 -7.32 -19.33 -1.78
C GLU A 23 -6.49 -19.22 -3.07
N ASP A 24 -6.82 -18.27 -3.96
CA ASP A 24 -6.09 -18.08 -5.22
C ASP A 24 -4.96 -17.06 -5.14
N ILE A 25 -4.80 -16.33 -4.02
CA ILE A 25 -3.76 -15.29 -3.92
C ILE A 25 -2.34 -15.82 -4.13
N SER A 26 -2.10 -17.09 -3.83
CA SER A 26 -0.81 -17.77 -4.05
C SER A 26 -0.49 -18.03 -5.52
N LYS A 27 -1.43 -17.81 -6.43
CA LYS A 27 -1.25 -17.98 -7.88
C LYS A 27 -0.95 -16.65 -8.59
N LEU A 28 -1.06 -15.52 -7.88
CA LEU A 28 -1.02 -14.19 -8.47
C LEU A 28 0.36 -13.83 -9.03
N ASP A 29 1.44 -14.16 -8.31
CA ASP A 29 2.81 -13.87 -8.75
C ASP A 29 3.14 -14.59 -10.07
N GLY A 30 2.77 -15.88 -10.17
CA GLY A 30 2.92 -16.65 -11.39
C GLY A 30 2.11 -16.09 -12.56
N ALA A 31 0.85 -15.69 -12.32
CA ALA A 31 0.00 -15.10 -13.33
C ALA A 31 0.52 -13.75 -13.85
N ILE A 32 1.03 -12.90 -12.94
CA ILE A 32 1.65 -11.61 -13.31
C ILE A 32 2.85 -11.83 -14.22
N LYS A 33 3.76 -12.75 -13.82
CA LYS A 33 4.97 -13.08 -14.58
C LYS A 33 4.63 -13.68 -15.95
N LEU A 34 3.71 -14.64 -15.98
CA LEU A 34 3.30 -15.35 -17.21
C LEU A 34 2.67 -14.42 -18.26
N LEU A 35 1.79 -13.53 -17.83
CA LEU A 35 1.07 -12.61 -18.73
C LEU A 35 1.82 -11.31 -18.99
N GLY A 36 2.98 -11.10 -18.36
CA GLY A 36 3.76 -9.86 -18.49
C GLY A 36 3.01 -8.63 -17.95
N ILE A 37 2.21 -8.78 -16.88
CA ILE A 37 1.48 -7.64 -16.29
C ILE A 37 2.50 -6.72 -15.62
N GLN A 38 2.73 -5.54 -16.20
CA GLN A 38 3.78 -4.62 -15.76
C GLN A 38 3.64 -4.18 -14.29
N GLY A 39 2.42 -4.04 -13.78
CA GLY A 39 2.21 -3.72 -12.38
C GLY A 39 0.76 -3.84 -11.93
N VAL A 40 0.58 -3.98 -10.63
CA VAL A 40 -0.74 -4.07 -10.00
C VAL A 40 -0.78 -3.29 -8.70
N ASN A 41 -1.93 -2.72 -8.35
CA ASN A 41 -2.19 -2.32 -6.97
C ASN A 41 -2.85 -3.45 -6.19
N VAL A 42 -2.53 -3.51 -4.90
CA VAL A 42 -3.04 -4.50 -3.95
C VAL A 42 -3.84 -3.78 -2.89
N THR A 43 -5.04 -4.26 -2.61
CA THR A 43 -5.92 -3.71 -1.58
C THR A 43 -6.29 -4.75 -0.53
N VAL A 44 -7.14 -4.38 0.43
CA VAL A 44 -7.65 -5.29 1.45
C VAL A 44 -8.30 -6.53 0.80
N PRO A 45 -8.14 -7.73 1.37
CA PRO A 45 -7.37 -8.11 2.56
C PRO A 45 -5.98 -8.70 2.23
N TYR A 46 -5.29 -8.18 1.19
CA TYR A 46 -4.09 -8.81 0.62
C TYR A 46 -2.77 -8.09 0.89
N LYS A 47 -2.80 -6.82 1.33
CA LYS A 47 -1.60 -5.98 1.45
C LYS A 47 -0.46 -6.59 2.26
N GLU A 48 -0.75 -7.39 3.28
CA GLU A 48 0.26 -8.07 4.10
C GLU A 48 0.59 -9.45 3.54
N ARG A 49 -0.44 -10.22 3.14
CA ARG A 49 -0.28 -11.59 2.64
C ARG A 49 0.47 -11.68 1.33
N ILE A 50 0.45 -10.62 0.51
CA ILE A 50 1.13 -10.62 -0.79
C ILE A 50 2.65 -10.55 -0.64
N MET A 51 3.16 -10.01 0.47
CA MET A 51 4.58 -9.72 0.68
C MET A 51 5.48 -10.96 0.53
N LYS A 52 5.01 -12.13 0.96
CA LYS A 52 5.76 -13.39 0.87
C LYS A 52 5.95 -13.95 -0.55
N TYR A 53 5.25 -13.39 -1.54
CA TYR A 53 5.35 -13.80 -2.95
C TYR A 53 6.17 -12.80 -3.79
N LEU A 54 6.79 -11.80 -3.15
CA LEU A 54 7.56 -10.77 -3.83
C LEU A 54 9.06 -11.07 -3.71
N ASP A 55 9.78 -10.83 -4.79
CA ASP A 55 11.22 -11.03 -4.85
C ASP A 55 11.96 -9.91 -4.08
N PHE A 56 11.43 -8.69 -4.16
CA PHE A 56 11.96 -7.53 -3.44
C PHE A 56 10.84 -6.74 -2.78
N ILE A 57 11.12 -6.18 -1.61
CA ILE A 57 10.23 -5.25 -0.91
C ILE A 57 11.05 -4.02 -0.55
N SER A 58 10.55 -2.85 -0.94
CA SER A 58 11.19 -1.58 -0.67
C SER A 58 11.31 -1.31 0.85
N PRO A 59 12.30 -0.51 1.30
CA PRO A 59 12.51 -0.25 2.73
C PRO A 59 11.27 0.31 3.43
N GLU A 60 10.51 1.21 2.79
CA GLU A 60 9.30 1.79 3.36
C GLU A 60 8.18 0.75 3.50
N ALA A 61 7.98 -0.10 2.49
CA ALA A 61 6.96 -1.15 2.57
C ALA A 61 7.33 -2.23 3.60
N LYS A 62 8.62 -2.53 3.79
CA LYS A 62 9.11 -3.39 4.88
C LYS A 62 8.82 -2.78 6.25
N ARG A 63 9.12 -1.49 6.44
CA ARG A 63 8.87 -0.78 7.70
C ARG A 63 7.38 -0.72 8.05
N ILE A 64 6.54 -0.46 7.05
CA ILE A 64 5.07 -0.43 7.20
C ILE A 64 4.51 -1.85 7.41
N GLY A 65 5.16 -2.88 6.88
CA GLY A 65 4.67 -4.26 6.93
C GLY A 65 3.45 -4.49 6.03
N ALA A 66 3.36 -3.77 4.91
CA ALA A 66 2.29 -3.91 3.92
C ALA A 66 2.73 -3.41 2.54
N VAL A 67 2.27 -4.05 1.47
CA VAL A 67 2.48 -3.66 0.07
C VAL A 67 1.14 -3.33 -0.59
N ASN A 68 1.03 -2.19 -1.27
CA ASN A 68 -0.15 -1.79 -2.04
C ASN A 68 0.14 -1.61 -3.53
N THR A 69 1.39 -1.73 -3.96
CA THR A 69 1.83 -1.51 -5.34
C THR A 69 2.94 -2.51 -5.68
N ILE A 70 2.79 -3.22 -6.80
CA ILE A 70 3.76 -4.21 -7.29
C ILE A 70 4.18 -3.82 -8.70
N LEU A 71 5.49 -3.90 -8.96
CA LEU A 71 6.10 -3.71 -10.27
C LEU A 71 6.75 -5.02 -10.72
N LEU A 72 6.45 -5.46 -11.93
CA LEU A 72 7.18 -6.52 -12.61
C LEU A 72 8.32 -5.91 -13.43
N ARG A 73 9.55 -6.33 -13.16
CA ARG A 73 10.74 -5.95 -13.94
C ARG A 73 11.69 -7.13 -14.03
N GLU A 74 12.14 -7.45 -15.24
CA GLU A 74 13.12 -8.53 -15.48
C GLU A 74 12.68 -9.86 -14.83
N ASN A 75 11.38 -10.17 -14.94
CA ASN A 75 10.72 -11.34 -14.34
C ASN A 75 10.73 -11.41 -12.79
N MET A 76 11.07 -10.29 -12.13
CA MET A 76 11.10 -10.14 -10.67
C MET A 76 10.01 -9.17 -10.21
N LEU A 77 9.40 -9.46 -9.06
CA LEU A 77 8.34 -8.65 -8.46
C LEU A 77 8.88 -7.78 -7.33
N TYR A 78 8.66 -6.48 -7.47
CA TYR A 78 9.06 -5.45 -6.51
C TYR A 78 7.83 -4.86 -5.82
N GLY A 79 7.78 -4.93 -4.49
CA GLY A 79 6.70 -4.40 -3.67
C GLY A 79 7.00 -3.03 -3.07
N TYR A 80 6.01 -2.14 -3.14
CA TYR A 80 6.04 -0.77 -2.62
C TYR A 80 4.77 -0.46 -1.82
N ASN A 81 4.82 0.61 -1.03
CA ASN A 81 3.66 1.13 -0.31
C ASN A 81 3.51 2.64 -0.51
N THR A 82 2.50 3.03 -1.30
CA THR A 82 2.20 4.44 -1.60
C THR A 82 1.23 5.08 -0.61
N ASP A 83 0.68 4.33 0.36
CA ASP A 83 -0.26 4.91 1.35
C ASP A 83 0.45 5.94 2.23
N TYR A 84 1.71 5.69 2.64
CA TYR A 84 2.52 6.65 3.42
C TYR A 84 2.73 7.96 2.66
N PHE A 85 3.17 7.86 1.40
CA PHE A 85 3.34 9.03 0.53
C PHE A 85 2.02 9.77 0.29
N GLY A 86 0.93 9.03 0.07
CA GLY A 86 -0.40 9.59 -0.11
C GLY A 86 -0.89 10.35 1.13
N LEU A 87 -0.61 9.83 2.33
CA LEU A 87 -0.91 10.51 3.59
C LEU A 87 -0.10 11.82 3.71
N ASP A 88 1.21 11.77 3.53
CA ASP A 88 2.06 12.98 3.56
C ASP A 88 1.55 14.05 2.58
N SER A 89 1.25 13.66 1.34
CA SER A 89 0.69 14.56 0.33
C SER A 89 -0.67 15.13 0.75
N MET A 90 -1.55 14.31 1.34
CA MET A 90 -2.88 14.72 1.77
C MET A 90 -2.81 15.73 2.93
N PHE A 91 -1.99 15.46 3.95
CA PHE A 91 -1.83 16.34 5.11
C PHE A 91 -1.20 17.69 4.71
N LYS A 92 -0.19 17.68 3.85
CA LYS A 92 0.41 18.90 3.29
C LYS A 92 -0.61 19.73 2.50
N MET A 93 -1.38 19.09 1.62
CA MET A 93 -2.42 19.76 0.83
C MET A 93 -3.49 20.39 1.71
N ALA A 94 -3.86 19.73 2.81
CA ALA A 94 -4.84 20.22 3.76
C ALA A 94 -4.26 21.21 4.81
N ASN A 95 -2.96 21.54 4.74
CA ASN A 95 -2.26 22.36 5.72
C ASN A 95 -2.39 21.84 7.17
N ILE A 96 -2.37 20.52 7.35
CA ILE A 96 -2.47 19.87 8.67
C ILE A 96 -1.07 19.45 9.12
N ASP A 97 -0.51 20.19 10.08
CA ASP A 97 0.67 19.76 10.83
C ASP A 97 0.26 18.87 12.02
N VAL A 98 0.96 17.76 12.25
CA VAL A 98 0.70 16.78 13.32
C VAL A 98 1.74 16.83 14.43
N GLN A 99 2.81 17.62 14.27
CA GLN A 99 3.88 17.76 15.27
C GLN A 99 3.30 18.16 16.63
N GLY A 100 3.66 17.40 17.67
CA GLY A 100 3.25 17.69 19.05
C GLY A 100 1.75 17.48 19.35
N LYS A 101 0.98 16.92 18.41
CA LYS A 101 -0.48 16.71 18.58
C LYS A 101 -0.82 15.33 19.13
N VAL A 102 -2.12 15.14 19.39
CA VAL A 102 -2.72 13.86 19.75
C VAL A 102 -3.61 13.37 18.61
N ALA A 103 -3.47 12.11 18.21
CA ALA A 103 -4.27 11.49 17.15
C ALA A 103 -4.76 10.09 17.54
N VAL A 104 -5.87 9.68 16.93
CA VAL A 104 -6.43 8.33 17.04
C VAL A 104 -6.58 7.74 15.63
N ILE A 105 -5.99 6.58 15.39
CA ILE A 105 -6.19 5.77 14.19
C ILE A 105 -7.26 4.70 14.49
N LEU A 106 -8.22 4.54 13.58
CA LEU A 106 -9.27 3.53 13.70
C LEU A 106 -8.99 2.35 12.76
N GLY A 107 -8.80 1.15 13.33
CA GLY A 107 -8.47 -0.07 12.60
C GLY A 107 -6.99 -0.47 12.75
N THR A 108 -6.64 -1.65 12.24
CA THR A 108 -5.31 -2.27 12.41
C THR A 108 -4.74 -2.89 11.13
N GLY A 109 -5.37 -2.66 9.97
CA GLY A 109 -4.91 -3.17 8.68
C GLY A 109 -3.77 -2.37 8.06
N GLY A 110 -3.36 -2.73 6.84
CA GLY A 110 -2.21 -2.10 6.16
C GLY A 110 -2.26 -0.56 6.04
N ALA A 111 -3.44 0.03 5.82
CA ALA A 111 -3.58 1.49 5.80
C ALA A 111 -3.34 2.12 7.18
N SER A 112 -3.78 1.45 8.26
CA SER A 112 -3.48 1.87 9.64
C SER A 112 -1.99 1.79 9.93
N LYS A 113 -1.29 0.77 9.43
CA LYS A 113 0.16 0.64 9.62
C LYS A 113 0.93 1.75 8.89
N ALA A 114 0.49 2.12 7.69
CA ALA A 114 1.03 3.27 6.96
C ALA A 114 0.78 4.59 7.71
N ALA A 115 -0.46 4.80 8.19
CA ALA A 115 -0.81 5.98 8.99
C ALA A 115 -0.02 6.06 10.30
N LEU A 116 0.15 4.95 11.00
CA LEU A 116 0.96 4.87 12.21
C LEU A 116 2.39 5.31 11.92
N THR A 117 2.99 4.75 10.86
CA THR A 117 4.36 5.10 10.46
C THR A 117 4.48 6.58 10.14
N TYR A 118 3.53 7.13 9.38
CA TYR A 118 3.47 8.56 9.03
C TYR A 118 3.40 9.48 10.25
N TYR A 119 2.49 9.21 11.19
CA TYR A 119 2.34 10.04 12.38
C TYR A 119 3.58 10.01 13.27
N ILE A 120 4.21 8.84 13.45
CA ILE A 120 5.44 8.70 14.23
C ILE A 120 6.58 9.49 13.60
N ASP A 121 6.77 9.36 12.28
CA ASP A 121 7.83 10.08 11.56
C ASP A 121 7.61 11.59 11.53
N SER A 122 6.35 12.03 11.63
CA SER A 122 5.95 13.44 11.63
C SER A 122 5.89 14.04 13.04
N GLY A 123 6.41 13.35 14.06
CA GLY A 123 6.58 13.88 15.41
C GLY A 123 5.29 14.09 16.21
N ILE A 124 4.30 13.21 16.02
CA ILE A 124 3.11 13.16 16.89
C ILE A 124 3.51 12.98 18.37
N GLU A 125 2.85 13.67 19.31
CA GLU A 125 3.11 13.53 20.75
C GLU A 125 2.46 12.27 21.32
N LYS A 126 1.19 12.03 20.93
CA LYS A 126 0.43 10.88 21.41
C LYS A 126 -0.40 10.27 20.29
N LEU A 127 -0.23 8.97 20.08
CA LEU A 127 -0.96 8.22 19.06
C LEU A 127 -1.67 7.04 19.68
N TYR A 128 -2.97 6.91 19.41
CA TYR A 128 -3.79 5.76 19.79
C TYR A 128 -4.18 4.95 18.55
N VAL A 129 -4.27 3.64 18.69
CA VAL A 129 -4.82 2.75 17.66
C VAL A 129 -6.00 1.99 18.27
N SER A 130 -7.17 2.10 17.64
CA SER A 130 -8.41 1.48 18.10
C SER A 130 -8.74 0.25 17.25
N THR A 131 -9.07 -0.86 17.92
CA THR A 131 -9.51 -2.12 17.31
C THR A 131 -10.81 -2.58 17.97
N ARG A 132 -11.58 -3.42 17.25
CA ARG A 132 -12.85 -3.99 17.77
C ARG A 132 -12.63 -4.94 18.94
N LYS A 133 -11.56 -5.73 18.89
CA LYS A 133 -11.09 -6.60 19.96
C LYS A 133 -9.57 -6.49 19.98
N LYS A 134 -8.98 -6.28 21.16
CA LYS A 134 -7.54 -6.44 21.33
C LYS A 134 -7.27 -7.95 21.28
N ASP A 135 -6.32 -8.38 20.47
CA ASP A 135 -5.87 -9.77 20.50
C ASP A 135 -5.36 -10.05 21.93
N ASP A 136 -5.62 -11.25 22.45
CA ASP A 136 -5.25 -11.65 23.82
C ASP A 136 -3.72 -11.70 24.01
#